data_AF-A0A3S0Q8M1-F1
#
_entry.id   AF-A0A3S0Q8M1-F1
#
_cell.length_a   1.000
_cell.length_b   1.000
_cell.length_c   1.000
_cell.angle_alpha   90.00
_cell.angle_beta   90.00
_cell.angle_gamma   90.00
#
_symmetry.space_group_name_H-M   'P 1'
#
loop_
_entity.id
_entity.type
_entity.pdbx_description
1 polymer ?
#
loop_
_entity_poly.entity_id
_entity_poly.type
_entity_poly.pdbx_seq_one_letter_code
_entity_poly.pdbx_strand_id
1 'polypeptide(L)'
;MRIYGGVPIFDGIPSTYTVPRNSVEEVYNFIISDLTSAAQILPQTYAAADLGRVTKGAALGLLSKVYLYKKDWQKAYETSNQVMSMGYDLDPDFNHLFRIAGEFGKESVFEVNCECSTQFGGSQYAEVQG
;
A
#
# COMPACT_ATOMS: atom_id res chain seq x y z
N MET A 1 5.24 12.45 -3.90
CA MET A 1 5.91 13.05 -5.07
C MET A 1 5.06 13.08 -6.35
N ARG A 2 4.08 12.18 -6.53
CA ARG A 2 3.31 12.08 -7.78
C ARG A 2 2.57 13.37 -8.17
N ILE A 3 2.16 14.16 -7.17
CA ILE A 3 1.44 15.43 -7.37
C ILE A 3 2.39 16.63 -7.25
N TYR A 4 3.21 16.68 -6.19
CA TYR A 4 3.98 17.88 -5.84
C TYR A 4 5.49 17.76 -6.08
N GLY A 5 6.00 16.61 -6.48
CA GLY A 5 7.45 16.35 -6.53
C GLY A 5 8.08 16.24 -5.13
N GLY A 6 9.20 16.93 -4.93
CA GLY A 6 9.94 16.93 -3.66
C GLY A 6 9.16 17.59 -2.53
N VAL A 7 9.22 17.06 -1.32
CA VAL A 7 8.52 17.59 -0.14
C VAL A 7 9.47 17.54 1.06
N PRO A 8 9.29 18.36 2.10
CA PRO A 8 10.08 18.22 3.32
C PRO A 8 9.84 16.84 3.94
N ILE A 9 10.91 16.15 4.30
CA ILE A 9 10.85 14.86 4.99
C ILE A 9 10.95 15.11 6.51
N PHE A 10 10.03 14.50 7.26
CA PHE A 10 10.04 14.49 8.71
C PHE A 10 10.05 13.04 9.19
N ASP A 11 11.15 12.60 9.79
CA ASP A 11 11.34 11.24 10.30
C ASP A 11 11.27 11.20 11.84
N GLY A 12 10.19 11.76 12.37
CA GLY A 12 9.98 11.97 13.80
C GLY A 12 9.30 13.30 14.10
N ILE A 13 9.21 13.64 15.38
CA ILE A 13 8.61 14.90 15.83
C ILE A 13 9.62 16.03 15.61
N PRO A 14 9.36 16.98 14.70
CA PRO A 14 10.32 18.04 14.43
C PRO A 14 10.27 19.13 15.50
N SER A 15 11.40 19.76 15.78
CA SER A 15 11.48 20.97 16.61
C SER A 15 11.01 22.23 15.87
N THR A 16 10.97 22.18 14.53
CA THR A 16 10.51 23.26 13.65
C THR A 16 9.87 22.70 12.37
N TYR A 17 8.82 23.38 11.88
CA TYR A 17 8.16 23.03 10.62
C TYR A 17 8.66 23.84 9.43
N THR A 18 9.57 24.80 9.66
CA THR A 18 10.19 25.61 8.60
C THR A 18 11.41 24.88 8.06
N VAL A 19 11.19 23.84 7.27
CA VAL A 19 12.23 22.99 6.68
C VAL A 19 12.18 23.11 5.14
N PRO A 20 13.33 23.25 4.45
CA PRO A 20 13.36 23.26 2.99
C PRO A 20 12.85 21.94 2.42
N ARG A 21 12.33 21.98 1.19
CA ARG A 21 11.87 20.79 0.49
C ARG A 21 13.06 19.91 0.13
N ASN A 22 12.96 18.60 0.39
CA ASN A 22 13.88 17.64 -0.20
C ASN A 22 13.61 17.49 -1.69
N SER A 23 14.61 17.01 -2.42
CA SER A 23 14.50 16.61 -3.82
C SER A 23 13.53 15.44 -4.00
N VAL A 24 13.03 15.26 -5.23
CA VAL A 24 12.19 14.11 -5.59
C VAL A 24 12.90 12.79 -5.29
N GLU A 25 14.20 12.73 -5.56
CA GLU A 25 15.02 11.54 -5.35
C GLU A 25 15.14 11.18 -3.87
N GLU A 26 15.43 12.14 -2.99
CA GLU A 26 15.50 11.92 -1.54
C GLU A 26 14.17 11.41 -0.99
N VAL A 27 13.04 11.98 -1.42
CA VAL A 27 11.71 11.52 -0.97
C VAL A 27 11.44 10.09 -1.44
N TYR A 28 11.81 9.75 -2.68
CA TYR A 28 11.68 8.37 -3.16
C TYR A 28 12.56 7.40 -2.36
N ASN A 29 13.80 7.77 -2.08
CA ASN A 29 14.73 6.92 -1.36
C ASN A 29 14.25 6.68 0.08
N PHE A 30 13.67 7.71 0.72
CA PHE A 30 13.01 7.57 2.01
C PHE A 30 11.84 6.57 1.97
N ILE A 31 10.92 6.72 1.01
CA ILE A 31 9.78 5.79 0.84
C ILE A 31 10.26 4.36 0.58
N ILE A 32 11.27 4.19 -0.28
CA ILE A 32 11.83 2.86 -0.59
C ILE A 32 12.46 2.22 0.65
N SER A 33 13.22 3.00 1.43
CA SER A 33 13.84 2.51 2.68
C SER A 33 12.78 2.02 3.67
N ASP A 34 11.71 2.80 3.84
CA ASP A 34 10.64 2.48 4.77
C ASP A 34 9.87 1.23 4.33
N LEU A 35 9.45 1.16 3.07
CA LEU A 35 8.76 -0.01 2.52
C LEU A 35 9.63 -1.28 2.52
N THR A 36 10.93 -1.14 2.26
CA THR A 36 11.87 -2.26 2.33
C THR A 36 11.97 -2.80 3.75
N SER A 37 12.05 -1.90 4.74
CA SER A 37 12.10 -2.27 6.16
C SER A 37 10.78 -2.91 6.60
N ALA A 38 9.65 -2.35 6.20
CA ALA A 38 8.32 -2.90 6.46
C ALA A 38 8.18 -4.32 5.89
N ALA A 39 8.60 -4.55 4.64
CA ALA A 39 8.53 -5.87 4.01
C ALA A 39 9.41 -6.94 4.70
N GLN A 40 10.41 -6.54 5.49
CA GLN A 40 11.24 -7.47 6.26
C GLN A 40 10.59 -7.91 7.58
N ILE A 41 9.81 -7.02 8.21
CA ILE A 41 9.27 -7.25 9.56
C ILE A 41 7.79 -7.66 9.58
N LEU A 42 7.03 -7.33 8.54
CA LEU A 42 5.60 -7.64 8.48
C LEU A 42 5.37 -9.13 8.19
N PRO A 43 4.33 -9.74 8.76
CA PRO A 43 3.92 -11.09 8.43
C PRO A 43 3.26 -11.14 7.05
N GLN A 44 3.24 -12.33 6.44
CA GLN A 44 2.58 -12.56 5.16
C GLN A 44 1.05 -12.56 5.29
N THR A 45 0.53 -13.13 6.39
CA THR A 45 -0.91 -13.22 6.68
C THR A 45 -1.17 -12.91 8.15
N TYR A 46 -2.39 -12.51 8.45
CA TYR A 46 -2.89 -12.30 9.81
C TYR A 46 -4.02 -13.28 10.15
N ALA A 47 -4.29 -13.46 11.44
CA ALA A 47 -5.50 -14.13 11.89
C ALA A 47 -6.74 -13.26 11.61
N ALA A 48 -7.93 -13.87 11.63
CA ALA A 48 -9.19 -13.20 11.28
C ALA A 48 -9.45 -11.89 12.05
N ALA A 49 -9.06 -11.83 13.34
CA ALA A 49 -9.24 -10.65 14.19
C ALA A 49 -8.36 -9.45 13.79
N ASP A 50 -7.33 -9.67 12.96
CA ASP A 50 -6.34 -8.67 12.55
C ASP A 50 -6.35 -8.45 11.02
N LEU A 51 -7.39 -8.92 10.31
CA LEU A 51 -7.55 -8.66 8.88
C LEU A 51 -7.68 -7.15 8.61
N GLY A 52 -7.15 -6.72 7.46
CA GLY A 52 -7.02 -5.31 7.08
C GLY A 52 -5.71 -4.65 7.54
N ARG A 53 -4.92 -5.28 8.42
CA ARG A 53 -3.56 -4.82 8.72
C ARG A 53 -2.65 -4.99 7.49
N VAL A 54 -1.68 -4.10 7.36
CA VAL A 54 -0.68 -4.14 6.28
C VAL A 54 0.16 -5.41 6.40
N THR A 55 0.21 -6.20 5.33
CA THR A 55 1.03 -7.42 5.25
C THR A 55 2.36 -7.15 4.54
N LYS A 56 3.27 -8.12 4.57
CA LYS A 56 4.47 -8.14 3.74
C LYS A 56 4.15 -8.00 2.25
N GLY A 57 3.10 -8.66 1.78
CA GLY A 57 2.64 -8.59 0.39
C GLY A 57 2.18 -7.18 0.02
N ALA A 58 1.44 -6.52 0.91
CA ALA A 58 1.05 -5.12 0.75
C ALA A 58 2.25 -4.17 0.64
N ALA A 59 3.24 -4.30 1.53
CA ALA A 59 4.46 -3.49 1.50
C ALA A 59 5.25 -3.69 0.20
N LEU A 60 5.43 -4.95 -0.24
CA LEU A 60 6.12 -5.27 -1.50
C LEU A 60 5.34 -4.81 -2.74
N GLY A 61 4.00 -4.93 -2.73
CA GLY A 61 3.15 -4.48 -3.83
C GLY A 61 3.21 -2.96 -4.00
N LEU A 62 3.17 -2.21 -2.89
CA LEU A 62 3.35 -0.76 -2.94
C LEU A 62 4.78 -0.38 -3.35
N LEU A 63 5.79 -1.11 -2.87
CA LEU A 63 7.19 -0.89 -3.25
C LEU A 63 7.41 -1.10 -4.76
N SER A 64 6.83 -2.15 -5.35
CA SER A 64 6.83 -2.36 -6.80
C SER A 64 6.24 -1.18 -7.55
N LYS A 65 5.08 -0.68 -7.10
CA LYS A 65 4.44 0.50 -7.68
C LYS A 65 5.32 1.76 -7.56
N VAL A 66 6.04 1.92 -6.46
CA VAL A 66 7.01 3.02 -6.28
C VAL A 66 8.18 2.92 -7.27
N TYR A 67 8.76 1.72 -7.44
CA TYR A 67 9.80 1.49 -8.44
C TYR A 67 9.31 1.76 -9.86
N LEU A 68 8.07 1.37 -10.18
CA LEU A 68 7.45 1.66 -11.47
C LEU A 68 7.35 3.18 -11.73
N TYR A 69 6.92 3.97 -10.73
CA TYR A 69 6.88 5.43 -10.86
C TYR A 69 8.27 6.07 -10.99
N LYS A 70 9.31 5.45 -10.39
CA LYS A 70 10.73 5.85 -10.60
C LYS A 70 11.29 5.42 -11.95
N LYS A 71 10.59 4.60 -12.73
CA LYS A 71 11.10 3.95 -13.95
C LYS A 71 12.27 2.99 -13.67
N ASP A 72 12.33 2.44 -12.46
CA ASP A 72 13.26 1.36 -12.12
C ASP A 72 12.58 0.02 -12.45
N TRP A 73 12.62 -0.33 -13.73
CA TRP A 73 11.89 -1.48 -14.27
C TRP A 73 12.37 -2.80 -13.70
N GLN A 74 13.67 -2.91 -13.45
CA GLN A 74 14.27 -4.13 -12.90
C GLN A 74 13.78 -4.37 -11.47
N LYS A 75 13.80 -3.33 -10.62
CA LYS A 75 13.30 -3.46 -9.24
C LYS A 75 11.79 -3.66 -9.17
N ALA A 76 11.03 -3.01 -10.05
CA ALA A 76 9.59 -3.25 -10.16
C ALA A 76 9.29 -4.71 -10.54
N TYR A 77 10.00 -5.27 -11.53
CA TYR A 77 9.88 -6.68 -11.91
C TYR A 77 10.23 -7.62 -10.75
N GLU A 78 11.36 -7.40 -10.08
CA GLU A 78 11.80 -8.23 -8.95
C GLU A 78 10.78 -8.25 -7.82
N THR A 79 10.29 -7.07 -7.40
CA THR A 79 9.33 -6.95 -6.30
C THR A 79 7.95 -7.49 -6.66
N SER A 80 7.48 -7.29 -7.90
CA SER A 80 6.24 -7.91 -8.37
C SER A 80 6.30 -9.44 -8.37
N ASN A 81 7.43 -10.04 -8.80
CA ASN A 81 7.59 -11.49 -8.76
C ASN A 81 7.58 -12.04 -7.33
N GLN A 82 8.14 -11.30 -6.37
CA GLN A 82 8.04 -11.68 -4.96
C GLN A 82 6.58 -11.74 -4.54
N VAL A 83 5.77 -10.71 -4.82
CA VAL A 83 4.33 -10.71 -4.49
C VAL A 83 3.60 -11.87 -5.16
N MET A 84 3.82 -12.09 -6.46
CA MET A 84 3.17 -13.20 -7.19
C MET A 84 3.53 -14.59 -6.62
N SER A 85 4.70 -14.74 -6.00
CA SER A 85 5.11 -15.99 -5.36
C SER A 85 4.49 -16.21 -3.96
N MET A 86 3.76 -15.24 -3.41
CA MET A 86 3.20 -15.29 -2.05
C MET A 86 1.81 -15.93 -1.96
N GLY A 87 1.29 -16.50 -3.05
CA GLY A 87 0.03 -17.24 -3.07
C GLY A 87 -1.22 -16.38 -3.28
N TYR A 88 -1.06 -15.12 -3.70
CA TYR A 88 -2.16 -14.33 -4.27
C TYR A 88 -2.56 -14.89 -5.63
N ASP A 89 -3.83 -14.74 -5.98
CA ASP A 89 -4.38 -15.22 -7.24
C ASP A 89 -5.62 -14.43 -7.64
N LEU A 90 -5.94 -14.39 -8.93
CA LEU A 90 -7.07 -13.63 -9.44
C LEU A 90 -8.40 -14.27 -9.04
N ASP A 91 -9.35 -13.45 -8.62
CA ASP A 91 -10.73 -13.86 -8.45
C ASP A 91 -11.32 -14.22 -9.84
N PRO A 92 -11.88 -15.42 -10.02
CA PRO A 92 -12.45 -15.81 -11.30
C PRO A 92 -13.71 -15.01 -11.66
N ASP A 93 -14.37 -14.36 -10.70
CA ASP A 93 -15.54 -13.51 -10.93
C ASP A 93 -15.27 -12.05 -10.54
N PHE A 94 -15.12 -11.21 -11.54
CA PHE A 94 -14.95 -9.77 -11.37
C PHE A 94 -16.08 -9.12 -10.53
N ASN A 95 -17.31 -9.65 -10.60
CA ASN A 95 -18.44 -9.07 -9.86
C ASN A 95 -18.40 -9.41 -8.37
N HIS A 96 -17.59 -10.40 -7.98
CA HIS A 96 -17.39 -10.82 -6.60
C HIS A 96 -16.35 -9.94 -5.89
N LEU A 97 -15.29 -9.55 -6.60
CA LEU A 97 -14.09 -8.90 -6.05
C LEU A 97 -14.35 -7.69 -5.15
N PHE A 98 -15.28 -6.82 -5.52
CA PHE A 98 -15.56 -5.56 -4.80
C PHE A 98 -16.84 -5.61 -3.95
N ARG A 99 -17.23 -6.81 -3.50
CA ARG A 99 -18.39 -7.04 -2.63
C ARG A 99 -17.90 -7.47 -1.25
N ILE A 100 -18.77 -7.35 -0.25
CA ILE A 100 -18.51 -7.86 1.11
C ILE A 100 -18.10 -9.35 1.08
N ALA A 101 -18.67 -10.14 0.18
CA ALA A 101 -18.32 -11.56 0.03
C ALA A 101 -16.88 -11.79 -0.48
N GLY A 102 -16.30 -10.82 -1.19
CA GLY A 102 -14.94 -10.86 -1.74
C GLY A 102 -13.87 -10.20 -0.86
N GLU A 103 -14.26 -9.61 0.28
CA GLU A 103 -13.33 -8.99 1.23
C GLU A 103 -12.26 -9.99 1.70
N PHE A 104 -11.03 -9.51 1.80
CA PHE A 104 -9.84 -10.28 2.15
C PHE A 104 -9.64 -11.53 1.28
N GLY A 105 -10.18 -11.53 0.06
CA GLY A 105 -10.06 -12.60 -0.91
C GLY A 105 -8.62 -12.76 -1.42
N LYS A 106 -8.39 -13.84 -2.17
CA LYS A 106 -7.07 -14.22 -2.69
C LYS A 106 -6.42 -13.21 -3.65
N GLU A 107 -7.21 -12.29 -4.25
CA GLU A 107 -6.70 -11.20 -5.08
C GLU A 107 -6.38 -9.93 -4.27
N SER A 108 -6.88 -9.84 -3.03
CA SER A 108 -6.70 -8.65 -2.18
C SER A 108 -5.29 -8.60 -1.58
N VAL A 109 -4.47 -7.68 -2.09
CA VAL A 109 -3.11 -7.42 -1.58
C VAL A 109 -3.14 -6.43 -0.41
N PHE A 110 -3.96 -5.37 -0.53
CA PHE A 110 -4.28 -4.44 0.54
C PHE A 110 -5.62 -3.77 0.25
N GLU A 111 -6.48 -3.72 1.26
CA GLU A 111 -7.78 -3.05 1.20
C GLU A 111 -8.06 -2.31 2.51
N VAL A 112 -8.81 -1.23 2.40
CA VAL A 112 -9.29 -0.49 3.58
C VAL A 112 -10.59 -1.13 4.03
N ASN A 113 -10.57 -1.79 5.19
CA ASN A 113 -11.78 -2.35 5.78
C ASN A 113 -12.75 -1.22 6.17
N CYS A 114 -13.98 -1.33 5.69
CA CYS A 114 -15.01 -0.32 5.86
C CYS A 114 -16.30 -0.98 6.34
N GLU A 115 -16.70 -0.71 7.57
CA GLU A 115 -18.00 -1.18 8.07
C GLU A 115 -19.09 -0.14 7.78
N CYS A 116 -20.23 -0.62 7.27
CA CYS A 116 -21.43 0.21 7.16
C CYS A 116 -22.20 0.16 8.48
N SER A 117 -22.00 1.17 9.33
CA SER A 117 -22.86 1.40 10.49
C SER A 117 -23.94 2.41 10.14
N THR A 118 -25.18 2.13 10.57
CA THR A 118 -26.33 3.03 10.39
C THR A 118 -26.15 4.39 11.07
N GLN A 119 -25.22 4.48 12.03
CA GLN A 119 -24.91 5.70 12.77
C GLN A 119 -23.89 6.60 12.05
N PHE A 120 -22.95 6.01 11.30
CA PHE A 120 -21.85 6.75 10.66
C PHE A 120 -21.99 6.87 9.14
N GLY A 121 -23.07 6.35 8.56
CA GLY A 121 -23.42 6.58 7.16
C GLY A 121 -22.56 5.81 6.16
N GLY A 122 -21.88 4.74 6.61
CA GLY A 122 -20.96 3.97 5.78
C GLY A 122 -19.65 4.69 5.47
N SER A 123 -18.86 4.11 4.56
CA SER A 123 -17.57 4.66 4.16
C SER A 123 -17.71 5.55 2.94
N GLN A 124 -17.28 6.82 3.07
CA GLN A 124 -17.21 7.76 1.94
C GLN A 124 -16.13 7.37 0.90
N TYR A 125 -15.27 6.39 1.18
CA TYR A 125 -14.25 5.94 0.23
C TYR A 125 -14.86 5.27 -1.01
N ALA A 126 -15.99 4.57 -0.86
CA ALA A 126 -16.65 3.87 -1.97
C ALA A 126 -17.35 4.82 -2.97
N GLU A 127 -17.66 6.05 -2.55
CA GLU A 127 -18.42 7.03 -3.36
C GLU A 127 -17.53 7.83 -4.33
N VAL A 128 -16.21 7.87 -4.09
CA VAL A 128 -15.30 8.81 -4.78
C VAL A 128 -14.43 8.12 -5.84
N GLN A 129 -14.29 6.80 -5.81
CA GLN A 129 -13.54 6.05 -6.82
C GLN A 129 -14.28 4.77 -7.24
N GLY A 130 -15.07 4.93 -8.30
CA GLY A 130 -15.33 3.89 -9.30
C GLY A 130 -14.56 4.20 -10.58
#